data_AF-A0A953R4S9-F1
#
_entry.id   AF-A0A953R4S9-F1
#
_cell.length_a   1.000
_cell.length_b   1.000
_cell.length_c   1.000
_cell.angle_alpha   90.00
_cell.angle_beta   90.00
_cell.angle_gamma   90.00
#
_symmetry.space_group_name_H-M   'P 1'
#
loop_
_entity.id
_entity.type
_entity.pdbx_description
1 polymer ?
#
loop_
_entity_poly.entity_id
_entity_poly.type
_entity_poly.pdbx_seq_one_letter_code
_entity_poly.pdbx_strand_id
1 'polypeptide(L)'
;MRTWQLGVLALLVAAVVSIAARSPEIPFQRKTLDLGISETCAIADFNNDSRPDVFSGDAWYENPTWKRHEVRHLKEYGTYLASLCDLPLDVDGDGFVDIVSSGWHAAKIWWSRNPGKPGAIWEDHVIDEGFPVEFSFLVDLDNDGKTRELLPQFGNVNAPTAWYEVVNGGWKKHIVSPKSYGHGIGAGDVNGDGRNDIITPQGWLEAPPDPRSGDWKFHPEFNLGTTSFIFVIDINEDGLRDLLTANAHDYGIFWMEQRPDHTWVKHMIDESWSQPHALTLVDLNGDGRKEFLTGKRFMAHDGHDPGEREPLGIYWYEYHKSEDGKSVVWSKHIIDYGSRAGGGMQIPVADIEGDGDLDFAVGGKSGLFLFENLTKVRGRKNP
;
A
#
# COMPACT_ATOMS: atom_id res chain seq x y z
N MET A 1 -16.12 68.28 34.45
CA MET A 1 -16.79 66.99 34.14
C MET A 1 -16.23 66.48 32.83
N ARG A 2 -15.73 65.24 32.83
CA ARG A 2 -14.92 64.62 31.78
C ARG A 2 -15.73 64.31 30.52
N THR A 3 -15.19 64.68 29.36
CA THR A 3 -15.62 64.21 28.04
C THR A 3 -14.99 62.85 27.76
N TRP A 4 -15.82 61.85 27.47
CA TRP A 4 -15.37 60.52 27.06
C TRP A 4 -15.30 60.47 25.53
N GLN A 5 -14.09 60.36 24.97
CA GLN A 5 -13.88 59.97 23.58
C GLN A 5 -13.91 58.44 23.52
N LEU A 6 -14.94 57.89 22.89
CA LEU A 6 -15.00 56.48 22.51
C LEU A 6 -14.19 56.31 21.22
N GLY A 7 -12.95 55.83 21.34
CA GLY A 7 -12.17 55.34 20.22
C GLY A 7 -12.70 53.98 19.78
N VAL A 8 -13.25 53.89 18.57
CA VAL A 8 -13.59 52.61 17.94
C VAL A 8 -12.29 52.01 17.42
N LEU A 9 -11.80 50.97 18.09
CA LEU A 9 -10.68 50.16 17.62
C LEU A 9 -11.23 49.16 16.59
N ALA A 10 -11.01 49.44 15.29
CA ALA A 10 -11.33 48.48 14.24
C ALA A 10 -10.29 47.34 14.27
N LEU A 11 -10.71 46.16 14.74
CA LEU A 11 -9.95 44.92 14.61
C LEU A 11 -10.02 44.46 13.15
N LEU A 12 -8.97 44.73 12.39
CA LEU A 12 -8.71 44.09 11.10
C LEU A 12 -8.33 42.63 11.35
N VAL A 13 -9.32 41.73 11.27
CA VAL A 13 -9.04 40.29 11.12
C VAL A 13 -8.65 40.09 9.66
N ALA A 14 -7.34 40.03 9.39
CA ALA A 14 -6.86 39.55 8.11
C ALA A 14 -7.19 38.06 8.03
N ALA A 15 -8.21 37.70 7.25
CA ALA A 15 -8.40 36.32 6.83
C ALA A 15 -7.19 35.97 5.96
N VAL A 16 -6.23 35.25 6.54
CA VAL A 16 -5.20 34.58 5.77
C VAL A 16 -5.92 33.48 5.02
N VAL A 17 -6.24 33.73 3.74
CA VAL A 17 -6.56 32.65 2.83
C VAL A 17 -5.25 31.87 2.70
N SER A 18 -5.14 30.79 3.46
CA SER A 18 -4.09 29.80 3.26
C SER A 18 -4.37 29.20 1.89
N ILE A 19 -3.66 29.70 0.88
CA ILE A 19 -3.55 29.00 -0.39
C ILE A 19 -2.96 27.64 -0.01
N ALA A 20 -3.62 26.55 -0.40
CA ALA A 20 -3.05 25.21 -0.30
C ALA A 20 -1.89 25.15 -1.29
N ALA A 21 -0.76 25.72 -0.88
CA ALA A 21 0.48 25.63 -1.59
C ALA A 21 1.00 24.20 -1.41
N ARG A 22 1.69 23.71 -2.45
CA ARG A 22 2.46 22.47 -2.38
C ARG A 22 3.23 22.40 -1.05
N SER A 23 3.14 21.26 -0.36
CA SER A 23 3.84 21.03 0.90
C SER A 23 5.36 21.18 0.74
N PRO A 24 6.10 21.53 1.80
CA PRO A 24 7.55 21.43 1.79
C PRO A 24 8.03 20.01 1.46
N GLU A 25 9.24 19.88 0.91
CA GLU A 25 9.86 18.57 0.77
C GLU A 25 10.11 17.94 2.14
N ILE A 26 9.81 16.64 2.25
CA ILE A 26 10.09 15.83 3.43
C ILE A 26 11.51 15.27 3.30
N PRO A 27 12.44 15.61 4.19
CA PRO A 27 13.80 15.09 4.13
C PRO A 27 13.83 13.63 4.58
N PHE A 28 14.37 12.74 3.73
CA PHE A 28 14.57 11.34 4.09
C PHE A 28 16.06 10.96 4.12
N GLN A 29 16.45 10.12 5.08
CA GLN A 29 17.72 9.41 5.08
C GLN A 29 17.51 7.96 4.64
N ARG A 30 18.13 7.59 3.52
CA ARG A 30 18.16 6.20 3.06
C ARG A 30 19.25 5.37 3.73
N LYS A 31 18.90 4.19 4.20
CA LYS A 31 19.79 3.13 4.67
C LYS A 31 19.57 1.86 3.85
N THR A 32 20.64 1.28 3.32
CA THR A 32 20.59 -0.07 2.71
C THR A 32 20.68 -1.12 3.81
N LEU A 33 19.67 -1.99 3.89
CA LEU A 33 19.63 -3.10 4.85
C LEU A 33 20.17 -4.39 4.22
N ASP A 34 19.78 -4.65 2.97
CA ASP A 34 20.21 -5.84 2.22
C ASP A 34 20.31 -5.54 0.71
N LEU A 35 21.11 -6.31 -0.03
CA LEU A 35 21.22 -6.25 -1.48
C LEU A 35 20.57 -7.46 -2.18
N GLY A 36 19.87 -8.31 -1.43
CA GLY A 36 19.07 -9.43 -1.93
C GLY A 36 17.95 -9.01 -2.88
N ILE A 37 17.18 -10.00 -3.34
CA ILE A 37 16.27 -9.86 -4.49
C ILE A 37 14.78 -9.99 -4.13
N SER A 38 14.42 -9.85 -2.85
CA SER A 38 13.02 -9.94 -2.42
C SER A 38 12.23 -8.76 -2.96
N GLU A 39 11.10 -9.02 -3.62
CA GLU A 39 10.27 -8.00 -4.28
C GLU A 39 9.40 -7.17 -3.31
N THR A 40 9.46 -7.50 -2.02
CA THR A 40 8.56 -6.96 -1.00
C THR A 40 9.26 -6.88 0.35
N CYS A 41 8.66 -6.11 1.25
CA CYS A 41 9.04 -6.04 2.65
C CYS A 41 7.84 -5.72 3.53
N ALA A 42 7.98 -5.95 4.83
CA ALA A 42 7.01 -5.62 5.86
C ALA A 42 7.69 -4.89 7.01
N ILE A 43 6.88 -4.15 7.79
CA ILE A 43 7.32 -3.56 9.06
C ILE A 43 6.40 -4.09 10.17
N ALA A 44 6.99 -4.68 11.20
CA ALA A 44 6.30 -5.15 12.41
C ALA A 44 7.31 -5.45 13.52
N ASP A 45 6.86 -5.59 14.75
CA ASP A 45 7.68 -6.06 15.88
C ASP A 45 7.72 -7.60 15.86
N PHE A 46 8.82 -8.21 15.36
CA PHE A 46 8.91 -9.67 15.21
C PHE A 46 9.45 -10.38 16.46
N ASN A 47 10.04 -9.61 17.39
CA ASN A 47 10.69 -10.13 18.59
C ASN A 47 10.01 -9.69 19.91
N ASN A 48 8.89 -8.96 19.81
CA ASN A 48 8.10 -8.41 20.92
C ASN A 48 8.90 -7.46 21.84
N ASP A 49 9.81 -6.67 21.27
CA ASP A 49 10.60 -5.69 22.02
C ASP A 49 10.07 -4.24 21.97
N SER A 50 8.87 -4.08 21.39
CA SER A 50 8.16 -2.83 21.17
C SER A 50 8.86 -1.85 20.23
N ARG A 51 9.77 -2.32 19.38
CA ARG A 51 10.33 -1.57 18.26
C ARG A 51 9.98 -2.27 16.95
N PRO A 52 9.37 -1.57 15.98
CA PRO A 52 9.17 -2.14 14.67
C PRO A 52 10.50 -2.50 14.01
N ASP A 53 10.56 -3.72 13.49
CA ASP A 53 11.63 -4.28 12.67
C ASP A 53 11.20 -4.28 11.19
N VAL A 54 12.12 -4.61 10.29
CA VAL A 54 11.82 -4.81 8.86
C VAL A 54 11.94 -6.29 8.51
N PHE A 55 11.00 -6.84 7.76
CA PHE A 55 11.08 -8.19 7.18
C PHE A 55 11.18 -8.11 5.66
N SER A 56 11.98 -8.96 5.03
CA SER A 56 12.01 -9.09 3.57
C SER A 56 12.55 -10.45 3.16
N GLY A 57 11.78 -11.16 2.34
CA GLY A 57 12.25 -12.41 1.74
C GLY A 57 12.41 -13.49 2.79
N ASP A 58 13.63 -13.85 3.15
CA ASP A 58 13.94 -14.97 4.04
C ASP A 58 14.33 -14.58 5.47
N ALA A 59 14.32 -13.27 5.79
CA ALA A 59 14.83 -12.75 7.04
C ALA A 59 14.09 -11.50 7.55
N TRP A 60 14.25 -11.23 8.85
CA TRP A 60 13.94 -9.93 9.46
C TRP A 60 15.22 -9.23 9.96
N TYR A 61 15.15 -7.91 10.13
CA TYR A 61 16.27 -7.02 10.43
C TYR A 61 15.96 -6.22 11.70
N GLU A 62 16.69 -6.51 12.77
CA GLU A 62 16.38 -6.09 14.15
C GLU A 62 16.71 -4.62 14.44
N ASN A 63 15.71 -3.82 14.78
CA ASN A 63 15.86 -2.41 15.18
C ASN A 63 16.49 -2.29 16.58
N PRO A 64 17.57 -1.49 16.79
CA PRO A 64 18.15 -0.49 15.87
C PRO A 64 19.43 -0.94 15.15
N THR A 65 19.88 -2.16 15.38
CA THR A 65 21.16 -2.64 14.85
C THR A 65 21.07 -3.06 13.38
N TRP A 66 19.85 -3.30 12.90
CA TRP A 66 19.51 -3.87 11.60
C TRP A 66 20.18 -5.22 11.35
N LYS A 67 20.40 -5.98 12.43
CA LYS A 67 20.98 -7.30 12.37
C LYS A 67 20.00 -8.24 11.66
N ARG A 68 20.47 -8.89 10.60
CA ARG A 68 19.70 -9.91 9.86
C ARG A 68 19.53 -11.19 10.68
N HIS A 69 18.30 -11.70 10.71
CA HIS A 69 17.90 -12.98 11.28
C HIS A 69 17.18 -13.80 10.20
N GLU A 70 17.85 -14.79 9.66
CA GLU A 70 17.25 -15.72 8.69
C GLU A 70 16.26 -16.63 9.39
N VAL A 71 15.06 -16.76 8.81
CA VAL A 71 13.96 -17.49 9.42
C VAL A 71 13.27 -18.44 8.46
N ARG A 72 13.55 -18.41 7.15
CA ARG A 72 13.00 -19.39 6.21
C ARG A 72 13.93 -19.58 5.03
N HIS A 73 13.61 -20.54 4.16
CA HIS A 73 14.30 -20.72 2.89
C HIS A 73 13.29 -20.65 1.76
N LEU A 74 13.46 -19.67 0.88
CA LEU A 74 12.58 -19.48 -0.27
C LEU A 74 13.23 -20.08 -1.52
N LYS A 75 12.39 -20.71 -2.35
CA LYS A 75 12.83 -21.20 -3.65
C LYS A 75 13.07 -20.02 -4.60
N GLU A 76 14.21 -20.04 -5.29
CA GLU A 76 14.52 -19.11 -6.37
C GLU A 76 13.94 -19.57 -7.71
N TYR A 77 13.47 -18.61 -8.50
CA TYR A 77 12.94 -18.77 -9.84
C TYR A 77 13.65 -17.78 -10.78
N GLY A 78 14.95 -17.98 -11.01
CA GLY A 78 15.77 -17.04 -11.78
C GLY A 78 16.02 -15.76 -10.98
N THR A 79 15.42 -14.65 -11.39
CA THR A 79 15.54 -13.34 -10.73
C THR A 79 14.47 -13.11 -9.65
N TYR A 80 13.57 -14.08 -9.41
CA TYR A 80 12.53 -14.00 -8.39
C TYR A 80 12.80 -14.93 -7.21
N LEU A 81 12.32 -14.53 -6.03
CA LEU A 81 12.03 -15.44 -4.93
C LEU A 81 10.60 -15.94 -5.02
N ALA A 82 10.32 -17.04 -4.30
CA ALA A 82 8.98 -17.63 -4.26
C ALA A 82 7.91 -16.64 -3.77
N SER A 83 8.23 -15.76 -2.81
CA SER A 83 7.31 -14.73 -2.32
C SER A 83 7.39 -13.45 -3.14
N LEU A 84 6.22 -12.89 -3.44
CA LEU A 84 6.03 -11.56 -4.02
C LEU A 84 5.24 -10.63 -3.08
N CYS A 85 4.74 -11.14 -1.95
CA CYS A 85 4.13 -10.39 -0.86
C CYS A 85 4.60 -10.96 0.48
N ASP A 86 4.75 -10.07 1.46
CA ASP A 86 5.04 -10.39 2.85
C ASP A 86 4.14 -9.51 3.72
N LEU A 87 3.11 -10.11 4.33
CA LEU A 87 2.08 -9.41 5.09
C LEU A 87 2.17 -9.83 6.57
N PRO A 88 2.48 -8.90 7.49
CA PRO A 88 2.57 -9.21 8.91
C PRO A 88 1.18 -9.44 9.50
N LEU A 89 0.97 -10.60 10.13
CA LEU A 89 -0.28 -10.96 10.81
C LEU A 89 0.01 -12.00 11.89
N ASP A 90 -0.56 -11.84 13.10
CA ASP A 90 -0.60 -12.92 14.10
C ASP A 90 -1.72 -13.89 13.70
N VAL A 91 -1.37 -14.96 13.00
CA VAL A 91 -2.34 -15.87 12.37
C VAL A 91 -2.96 -16.78 13.42
N ASP A 92 -2.15 -17.32 14.33
CA ASP A 92 -2.58 -18.31 15.31
C ASP A 92 -2.89 -17.77 16.71
N GLY A 93 -2.71 -16.46 16.91
CA GLY A 93 -3.08 -15.76 18.13
C GLY A 93 -2.11 -16.01 19.28
N ASP A 94 -0.88 -16.42 18.99
CA ASP A 94 0.15 -16.66 20.02
C ASP A 94 0.89 -15.40 20.46
N GLY A 95 0.59 -14.26 19.82
CA GLY A 95 1.16 -12.95 20.12
C GLY A 95 2.49 -12.67 19.46
N PHE A 96 2.97 -13.54 18.56
CA PHE A 96 4.10 -13.26 17.68
C PHE A 96 3.61 -12.99 16.26
N VAL A 97 4.15 -11.97 15.62
CA VAL A 97 3.78 -11.65 14.24
C VAL A 97 4.36 -12.70 13.29
N ASP A 98 3.49 -13.30 12.49
CA ASP A 98 3.84 -14.19 11.39
C ASP A 98 3.91 -13.43 10.05
N ILE A 99 4.30 -14.13 8.98
CA ILE A 99 4.32 -13.57 7.63
C ILE A 99 3.43 -14.38 6.70
N VAL A 100 2.36 -13.78 6.20
CA VAL A 100 1.53 -14.30 5.13
C VAL A 100 2.15 -13.90 3.79
N SER A 101 2.38 -14.87 2.92
CA SER A 101 3.04 -14.67 1.62
C SER A 101 2.21 -15.27 0.48
N SER A 102 2.36 -14.68 -0.70
CA SER A 102 1.83 -15.20 -1.96
C SER A 102 2.88 -15.14 -3.05
N GLY A 103 2.76 -15.97 -4.08
CA GLY A 103 3.78 -16.05 -5.12
C GLY A 103 3.25 -16.49 -6.48
N TRP A 104 3.70 -15.79 -7.53
CA TRP A 104 3.34 -16.09 -8.91
C TRP A 104 3.89 -17.44 -9.35
N HIS A 105 5.21 -17.63 -9.22
CA HIS A 105 5.89 -18.86 -9.64
C HIS A 105 5.65 -20.05 -8.71
N ALA A 106 5.37 -19.76 -7.43
CA ALA A 106 5.00 -20.78 -6.47
C ALA A 106 3.54 -21.25 -6.66
N ALA A 107 2.68 -20.40 -7.27
CA ALA A 107 1.26 -20.63 -7.46
C ALA A 107 0.54 -21.03 -6.16
N LYS A 108 0.93 -20.38 -5.06
CA LYS A 108 0.41 -20.63 -3.71
C LYS A 108 0.35 -19.38 -2.86
N ILE A 109 -0.47 -19.48 -1.82
CA ILE A 109 -0.57 -18.59 -0.67
C ILE A 109 -0.22 -19.44 0.56
N TRP A 110 0.64 -18.92 1.43
CA TRP A 110 1.07 -19.60 2.64
C TRP A 110 1.35 -18.60 3.75
N TRP A 111 1.56 -19.08 4.97
CA TRP A 111 2.12 -18.25 6.03
C TRP A 111 3.30 -18.97 6.70
N SER A 112 4.31 -18.21 7.12
CA SER A 112 5.48 -18.69 7.84
C SER A 112 5.32 -18.36 9.32
N ARG A 113 5.15 -19.38 10.17
CA ARG A 113 4.87 -19.24 11.61
C ARG A 113 6.09 -18.80 12.40
N ASN A 114 6.01 -17.67 13.07
CA ASN A 114 7.02 -17.19 14.01
C ASN A 114 6.88 -17.92 15.37
N PRO A 115 7.83 -18.78 15.78
CA PRO A 115 7.70 -19.55 17.01
C PRO A 115 8.08 -18.77 18.28
N GLY A 116 8.39 -17.47 18.17
CA GLY A 116 8.85 -16.64 19.29
C GLY A 116 10.21 -17.06 19.86
N LYS A 117 10.99 -17.82 19.08
CA LYS A 117 12.29 -18.39 19.50
C LYS A 117 13.42 -17.81 18.64
N PRO A 118 14.37 -17.07 19.22
CA PRO A 118 15.50 -16.53 18.48
C PRO A 118 16.28 -17.62 17.72
N GLY A 119 16.59 -17.36 16.45
CA GLY A 119 17.34 -18.26 15.57
C GLY A 119 16.57 -19.50 15.09
N ALA A 120 15.25 -19.59 15.33
CA ALA A 120 14.42 -20.65 14.79
C ALA A 120 14.07 -20.39 13.31
N ILE A 121 14.01 -21.47 12.53
CA ILE A 121 13.38 -21.47 11.22
C ILE A 121 11.87 -21.59 11.40
N TRP A 122 11.14 -20.71 10.75
CA TRP A 122 9.68 -20.60 10.73
C TRP A 122 9.10 -21.67 9.82
N GLU A 123 8.02 -22.29 10.26
CA GLU A 123 7.34 -23.35 9.52
C GLU A 123 6.34 -22.74 8.54
N ASP A 124 6.39 -23.16 7.28
CA ASP A 124 5.43 -22.75 6.26
C ASP A 124 4.15 -23.60 6.33
N HIS A 125 3.00 -22.94 6.36
CA HIS A 125 1.67 -23.54 6.30
C HIS A 125 0.91 -23.04 5.07
N VAL A 126 0.47 -23.96 4.21
CA VAL A 126 -0.27 -23.61 2.98
C VAL A 126 -1.68 -23.13 3.33
N ILE A 127 -2.08 -22.00 2.74
CA ILE A 127 -3.42 -21.41 2.83
C ILE A 127 -4.24 -21.85 1.61
N ASP A 128 -3.68 -21.68 0.42
CA ASP A 128 -4.28 -22.11 -0.84
C ASP A 128 -3.22 -22.30 -1.93
N GLU A 129 -3.55 -23.08 -2.96
CA GLU A 129 -2.63 -23.40 -4.05
C GLU A 129 -3.35 -23.64 -5.38
N GLY A 130 -2.60 -23.58 -6.48
CA GLY A 130 -3.06 -23.92 -7.83
C GLY A 130 -3.18 -22.74 -8.78
N PHE A 131 -3.09 -21.50 -8.29
CA PHE A 131 -3.12 -20.29 -9.12
C PHE A 131 -1.96 -19.34 -8.80
N PRO A 132 -1.34 -18.72 -9.82
CA PRO A 132 -0.39 -17.63 -9.62
C PRO A 132 -1.05 -16.45 -8.92
N VAL A 133 -0.35 -15.88 -7.93
CA VAL A 133 -0.76 -14.67 -7.22
C VAL A 133 0.40 -13.69 -7.27
N GLU A 134 0.22 -12.54 -7.91
CA GLU A 134 1.30 -11.55 -7.98
C GLU A 134 1.37 -10.71 -6.72
N PHE A 135 0.23 -10.21 -6.25
CA PHE A 135 0.15 -9.50 -4.99
C PHE A 135 -1.11 -9.80 -4.20
N SER A 136 -1.03 -9.58 -2.88
CA SER A 136 -2.14 -9.68 -1.95
C SER A 136 -2.05 -8.57 -0.91
N PHE A 137 -3.15 -8.25 -0.24
CA PHE A 137 -3.13 -7.35 0.91
C PHE A 137 -4.15 -7.79 1.97
N LEU A 138 -3.96 -7.28 3.19
CA LEU A 138 -4.94 -7.44 4.26
C LEU A 138 -6.00 -6.33 4.13
N VAL A 139 -7.25 -6.70 4.35
CA VAL A 139 -8.43 -5.82 4.25
C VAL A 139 -9.45 -6.23 5.32
N ASP A 140 -10.30 -5.30 5.74
CA ASP A 140 -11.47 -5.57 6.59
C ASP A 140 -12.68 -5.84 5.67
N LEU A 141 -12.86 -7.07 5.22
CA LEU A 141 -13.97 -7.42 4.31
C LEU A 141 -15.24 -7.79 5.06
N ASP A 142 -15.12 -8.22 6.31
CA ASP A 142 -16.26 -8.58 7.13
C ASP A 142 -16.83 -7.42 7.97
N ASN A 143 -16.22 -6.25 7.86
CA ASN A 143 -16.57 -4.98 8.51
C ASN A 143 -16.57 -5.08 10.04
N ASP A 144 -15.63 -5.86 10.60
CA ASP A 144 -15.43 -5.98 12.05
C ASP A 144 -14.50 -4.88 12.63
N GLY A 145 -13.97 -4.01 11.77
CA GLY A 145 -13.05 -2.94 12.11
C GLY A 145 -11.58 -3.37 12.16
N LYS A 146 -11.24 -4.61 11.76
CA LYS A 146 -9.88 -5.12 11.77
C LYS A 146 -9.47 -5.59 10.38
N THR A 147 -8.35 -5.03 9.90
CA THR A 147 -7.73 -5.41 8.64
C THR A 147 -7.03 -6.77 8.77
N ARG A 148 -7.75 -7.88 8.59
CA ARG A 148 -7.20 -9.25 8.80
C ARG A 148 -7.53 -10.23 7.67
N GLU A 149 -8.49 -9.92 6.81
CA GLU A 149 -8.83 -10.79 5.69
C GLU A 149 -7.80 -10.62 4.57
N LEU A 150 -7.37 -11.74 4.00
CA LEU A 150 -6.45 -11.74 2.88
C LEU A 150 -7.22 -11.65 1.56
N LEU A 151 -6.87 -10.66 0.72
CA LEU A 151 -7.38 -10.51 -0.63
C LEU A 151 -6.24 -10.61 -1.66
N PRO A 152 -6.13 -11.74 -2.39
CA PRO A 152 -5.13 -11.93 -3.43
C PRO A 152 -5.60 -11.48 -4.83
N GLN A 153 -4.65 -10.96 -5.61
CA GLN A 153 -4.76 -10.77 -7.05
C GLN A 153 -4.39 -12.09 -7.74
N PHE A 154 -5.36 -12.81 -8.30
CA PHE A 154 -5.07 -14.00 -9.09
C PHE A 154 -4.67 -13.65 -10.53
N GLY A 155 -3.52 -14.15 -10.97
CA GLY A 155 -2.97 -13.93 -12.30
C GLY A 155 -3.70 -14.61 -13.45
N ASN A 156 -4.73 -15.41 -13.16
CA ASN A 156 -5.45 -16.22 -14.14
C ASN A 156 -6.93 -15.88 -14.11
N VAL A 157 -7.49 -15.49 -15.26
CA VAL A 157 -8.92 -15.14 -15.38
C VAL A 157 -9.87 -16.30 -15.04
N ASN A 158 -9.39 -17.55 -15.07
CA ASN A 158 -10.18 -18.72 -14.66
C ASN A 158 -10.06 -19.04 -13.17
N ALA A 159 -9.19 -18.35 -12.42
CA ALA A 159 -9.17 -18.44 -10.96
C ALA A 159 -10.43 -17.76 -10.40
N PRO A 160 -11.03 -18.28 -9.32
CA PRO A 160 -12.13 -17.59 -8.67
C PRO A 160 -11.61 -16.32 -7.98
N THR A 161 -12.34 -15.21 -8.05
CA THR A 161 -12.12 -14.12 -7.09
C THR A 161 -12.58 -14.62 -5.71
N ALA A 162 -11.68 -14.57 -4.74
CA ALA A 162 -11.92 -15.08 -3.39
C ALA A 162 -11.13 -14.28 -2.36
N TRP A 163 -11.62 -14.27 -1.13
CA TRP A 163 -10.91 -13.74 0.04
C TRP A 163 -10.79 -14.82 1.11
N TYR A 164 -9.88 -14.63 2.07
CA TYR A 164 -9.59 -15.60 3.10
C TYR A 164 -9.74 -14.97 4.48
N GLU A 165 -10.61 -15.58 5.28
CA GLU A 165 -10.87 -15.20 6.67
C GLU A 165 -9.95 -15.98 7.59
N VAL A 166 -9.26 -15.30 8.50
CA VAL A 166 -8.53 -15.98 9.58
C VAL A 166 -9.49 -16.39 10.70
N VAL A 167 -9.58 -17.69 10.98
CA VAL A 167 -10.51 -18.26 11.97
C VAL A 167 -9.76 -19.27 12.83
N ASN A 168 -9.54 -18.94 14.11
CA ASN A 168 -8.90 -19.81 15.11
C ASN A 168 -7.55 -20.40 14.65
N GLY A 169 -6.65 -19.58 14.08
CA GLY A 169 -5.35 -20.07 13.58
C GLY A 169 -5.40 -20.83 12.25
N GLY A 170 -6.57 -20.90 11.62
CA GLY A 170 -6.75 -21.43 10.27
C GLY A 170 -7.31 -20.40 9.31
N TRP A 171 -7.47 -20.78 8.06
CA TRP A 171 -8.00 -19.92 7.00
C TRP A 171 -9.25 -20.53 6.37
N LYS A 172 -10.27 -19.69 6.17
CA LYS A 172 -11.48 -20.06 5.45
C LYS A 172 -11.57 -19.26 4.15
N LYS A 173 -11.57 -19.97 3.02
CA LYS A 173 -11.75 -19.39 1.69
C LYS A 173 -13.22 -19.08 1.43
N HIS A 174 -13.49 -17.87 0.96
CA HIS A 174 -14.82 -17.41 0.52
C HIS A 174 -14.75 -17.00 -0.95
N ILE A 175 -15.45 -17.73 -1.81
CA ILE A 175 -15.51 -17.42 -3.24
C ILE A 175 -16.60 -16.38 -3.46
N VAL A 176 -16.23 -15.24 -4.08
CA VAL A 176 -17.17 -14.15 -4.39
C VAL A 176 -17.58 -14.14 -5.86
N SER A 177 -16.75 -14.70 -6.74
CA SER A 177 -17.07 -14.91 -8.15
C SER A 177 -16.31 -16.14 -8.68
N PRO A 178 -16.88 -16.92 -9.61
CA PRO A 178 -16.23 -18.11 -10.17
C PRO A 178 -15.01 -17.78 -11.06
N LYS A 179 -14.74 -16.50 -11.32
CA LYS A 179 -13.65 -16.05 -12.18
C LYS A 179 -13.05 -14.73 -11.68
N SER A 180 -11.84 -14.41 -12.13
CA SER A 180 -11.19 -13.11 -11.93
C SER A 180 -11.38 -12.20 -13.14
N TYR A 181 -11.30 -10.89 -12.89
CA TYR A 181 -11.72 -9.85 -13.85
C TYR A 181 -10.54 -8.95 -14.29
N GLY A 182 -9.36 -9.56 -14.47
CA GLY A 182 -8.17 -8.87 -14.97
C GLY A 182 -7.01 -8.90 -13.99
N HIS A 183 -5.93 -8.21 -14.36
CA HIS A 183 -4.73 -8.07 -13.55
C HIS A 183 -4.79 -6.72 -12.81
N GLY A 184 -4.90 -6.80 -11.48
CA GLY A 184 -5.25 -5.68 -10.61
C GLY A 184 -6.32 -6.09 -9.60
N ILE A 185 -6.25 -5.59 -8.37
CA ILE A 185 -7.30 -5.80 -7.38
C ILE A 185 -7.27 -4.70 -6.31
N GLY A 186 -8.44 -4.38 -5.77
CA GLY A 186 -8.63 -3.39 -4.72
C GLY A 186 -9.81 -3.71 -3.83
N ALA A 187 -9.98 -2.94 -2.77
CA ALA A 187 -11.15 -3.03 -1.91
C ALA A 187 -11.52 -1.68 -1.31
N GLY A 188 -12.81 -1.48 -1.08
CA GLY A 188 -13.37 -0.26 -0.47
C GLY A 188 -14.84 -0.09 -0.82
N ASP A 189 -15.55 0.71 -0.04
CA ASP A 189 -16.97 1.02 -0.25
C ASP A 189 -17.18 1.92 -1.48
N VAL A 190 -17.56 1.35 -2.62
CA VAL A 190 -17.68 2.05 -3.92
C VAL A 190 -19.04 2.72 -4.06
N ASN A 191 -20.08 2.20 -3.41
CA ASN A 191 -21.46 2.67 -3.54
C ASN A 191 -21.96 3.48 -2.33
N GLY A 192 -21.15 3.64 -1.29
CA GLY A 192 -21.45 4.43 -0.09
C GLY A 192 -22.36 3.71 0.92
N ASP A 193 -22.47 2.39 0.86
CA ASP A 193 -23.37 1.62 1.72
C ASP A 193 -22.73 1.12 3.03
N GLY A 194 -21.45 1.46 3.24
CA GLY A 194 -20.70 1.15 4.44
C GLY A 194 -20.09 -0.25 4.47
N ARG A 195 -20.06 -0.97 3.34
CA ARG A 195 -19.37 -2.27 3.21
C ARG A 195 -18.25 -2.17 2.19
N ASN A 196 -17.11 -2.79 2.49
CA ASN A 196 -16.02 -2.86 1.52
C ASN A 196 -16.36 -3.79 0.34
N ASP A 197 -16.41 -3.23 -0.85
CA ASP A 197 -16.53 -3.94 -2.12
C ASP A 197 -15.17 -4.45 -2.60
N ILE A 198 -15.15 -5.35 -3.59
CA ILE A 198 -13.91 -5.79 -4.27
C ILE A 198 -13.85 -5.15 -5.65
N ILE A 199 -12.78 -4.42 -5.92
CA ILE A 199 -12.56 -3.69 -7.16
C ILE A 199 -11.62 -4.50 -8.05
N THR A 200 -11.95 -4.57 -9.33
CA THR A 200 -11.20 -5.29 -10.35
C THR A 200 -11.02 -4.41 -11.59
N PRO A 201 -10.10 -4.71 -12.51
CA PRO A 201 -9.91 -3.87 -13.68
C PRO A 201 -11.12 -3.73 -14.61
N GLN A 202 -12.08 -4.67 -14.58
CA GLN A 202 -13.25 -4.65 -15.46
C GLN A 202 -14.56 -4.22 -14.76
N GLY A 203 -14.48 -3.75 -13.52
CA GLY A 203 -15.64 -3.41 -12.71
C GLY A 203 -15.46 -3.77 -11.23
N TRP A 204 -16.53 -3.76 -10.47
CA TRP A 204 -16.50 -4.05 -9.03
C TRP A 204 -17.53 -5.10 -8.64
N LEU A 205 -17.25 -5.81 -7.56
CA LEU A 205 -18.11 -6.82 -6.95
C LEU A 205 -18.71 -6.21 -5.68
N GLU A 206 -20.03 -6.06 -5.65
CA GLU A 206 -20.79 -5.49 -4.56
C GLU A 206 -20.90 -6.48 -3.39
N ALA A 207 -20.45 -6.07 -2.21
CA ALA A 207 -20.53 -6.85 -1.00
C ALA A 207 -21.99 -7.03 -0.55
N PRO A 208 -22.49 -8.27 -0.35
CA PRO A 208 -23.77 -8.48 0.33
C PRO A 208 -23.66 -8.12 1.83
N PRO A 209 -24.80 -7.97 2.54
CA PRO A 209 -24.78 -7.70 3.99
C PRO A 209 -24.01 -8.73 4.82
N ASP A 210 -23.99 -10.00 4.38
CA ASP A 210 -23.07 -11.01 4.90
C ASP A 210 -22.04 -11.36 3.82
N PRO A 211 -20.79 -10.86 3.90
CA PRO A 211 -19.78 -11.07 2.86
C PRO A 211 -19.40 -12.54 2.66
N ARG A 212 -19.77 -13.41 3.62
CA ARG A 212 -19.54 -14.87 3.58
C ARG A 212 -20.61 -15.63 2.77
N SER A 213 -21.69 -14.96 2.34
CA SER A 213 -22.77 -15.62 1.58
C SER A 213 -22.34 -16.08 0.18
N GLY A 214 -21.21 -15.57 -0.33
CA GLY A 214 -20.73 -15.81 -1.69
C GLY A 214 -21.52 -15.04 -2.75
N ASP A 215 -21.15 -15.24 -4.02
CA ASP A 215 -21.81 -14.71 -5.23
C ASP A 215 -22.12 -13.21 -5.20
N TRP A 216 -21.07 -12.41 -5.01
CA TRP A 216 -21.16 -10.96 -5.01
C TRP A 216 -21.63 -10.44 -6.37
N LYS A 217 -22.44 -9.38 -6.38
CA LYS A 217 -23.02 -8.84 -7.61
C LYS A 217 -21.96 -8.04 -8.38
N PHE A 218 -21.70 -8.44 -9.63
CA PHE A 218 -20.72 -7.75 -10.47
C PHE A 218 -21.31 -6.57 -11.23
N HIS A 219 -20.62 -5.44 -11.19
CA HIS A 219 -20.94 -4.19 -11.88
C HIS A 219 -19.84 -3.82 -12.90
N PRO A 220 -20.05 -4.08 -14.20
CA PRO A 220 -19.06 -3.87 -15.26
C PRO A 220 -19.01 -2.41 -15.73
N GLU A 221 -18.72 -1.48 -14.83
CA GLU A 221 -18.88 -0.04 -15.10
C GLU A 221 -17.67 0.61 -15.79
N PHE A 222 -16.51 -0.05 -15.80
CA PHE A 222 -15.27 0.51 -16.35
C PHE A 222 -14.32 -0.57 -16.85
N ASN A 223 -13.26 -0.13 -17.54
CA ASN A 223 -12.13 -0.98 -17.94
C ASN A 223 -10.83 -0.20 -17.72
N LEU A 224 -10.05 -0.62 -16.74
CA LEU A 224 -8.83 0.05 -16.30
C LEU A 224 -7.57 -0.47 -17.00
N GLY A 225 -7.65 -1.60 -17.71
CA GLY A 225 -6.49 -2.27 -18.30
C GLY A 225 -5.80 -3.22 -17.32
N THR A 226 -4.47 -3.17 -17.26
CA THR A 226 -3.65 -3.94 -16.32
C THR A 226 -3.16 -2.99 -15.23
N THR A 227 -3.67 -3.15 -14.01
CA THR A 227 -3.45 -2.22 -12.92
C THR A 227 -2.73 -2.84 -11.73
N SER A 228 -2.16 -2.01 -10.87
CA SER A 228 -1.66 -2.40 -9.56
C SER A 228 -2.79 -2.44 -8.53
N PHE A 229 -2.50 -2.14 -7.25
CA PHE A 229 -3.49 -1.93 -6.21
C PHE A 229 -4.50 -0.86 -6.64
N ILE A 230 -5.78 -1.07 -6.30
CA ILE A 230 -6.85 -0.11 -6.57
C ILE A 230 -7.41 0.37 -5.23
N PHE A 231 -7.32 1.67 -4.98
CA PHE A 231 -7.84 2.29 -3.76
C PHE A 231 -9.15 3.01 -4.04
N VAL A 232 -10.07 2.95 -3.07
CA VAL A 232 -11.30 3.73 -3.08
C VAL A 232 -11.16 4.92 -2.15
N ILE A 233 -11.26 6.14 -2.69
CA ILE A 233 -11.08 7.39 -1.95
C ILE A 233 -11.83 8.53 -2.66
N ASP A 234 -12.38 9.49 -1.92
CA ASP A 234 -13.01 10.68 -2.48
C ASP A 234 -11.94 11.74 -2.75
N ILE A 235 -11.48 11.86 -4.00
CA ILE A 235 -10.31 12.68 -4.37
C ILE A 235 -10.72 14.13 -4.62
N ASN A 236 -11.86 14.32 -5.29
CA ASN A 236 -12.38 15.65 -5.61
C ASN A 236 -13.28 16.24 -4.49
N GLU A 237 -13.54 15.46 -3.44
CA GLU A 237 -14.39 15.80 -2.29
C GLU A 237 -15.82 16.18 -2.71
N ASP A 238 -16.38 15.45 -3.67
CA ASP A 238 -17.78 15.62 -4.09
C ASP A 238 -18.74 14.67 -3.35
N GLY A 239 -18.21 13.81 -2.48
CA GLY A 239 -18.95 12.83 -1.69
C GLY A 239 -19.15 11.49 -2.38
N LEU A 240 -18.66 11.31 -3.62
CA LEU A 240 -18.61 10.04 -4.33
C LEU A 240 -17.25 9.36 -4.15
N ARG A 241 -17.19 8.09 -4.52
CA ARG A 241 -16.05 7.22 -4.22
C ARG A 241 -15.27 6.98 -5.49
N ASP A 242 -14.13 7.66 -5.61
CA ASP A 242 -13.25 7.53 -6.76
C ASP A 242 -12.31 6.33 -6.63
N LEU A 243 -11.69 5.96 -7.74
CA LEU A 243 -10.65 4.92 -7.77
C LEU A 243 -9.28 5.52 -8.05
N LEU A 244 -8.29 5.28 -7.20
CA LEU A 244 -6.88 5.59 -7.46
C LEU A 244 -6.12 4.32 -7.80
N THR A 245 -5.41 4.30 -8.92
CA THR A 245 -4.57 3.16 -9.31
C THR A 245 -3.48 3.57 -10.30
N ALA A 246 -2.71 2.60 -10.78
CA ALA A 246 -1.67 2.82 -11.77
C ALA A 246 -1.56 1.64 -12.73
N ASN A 247 -1.02 1.89 -13.92
CA ASN A 247 -0.76 0.88 -14.94
C ASN A 247 0.47 0.05 -14.54
N ALA A 248 0.27 -1.12 -13.95
CA ALA A 248 1.37 -1.91 -13.39
C ALA A 248 2.46 -2.22 -14.43
N HIS A 249 2.08 -2.51 -15.68
CA HIS A 249 3.01 -2.95 -16.73
C HIS A 249 3.29 -1.86 -17.78
N ASP A 250 2.99 -0.60 -17.49
CA ASP A 250 3.17 0.53 -18.43
C ASP A 250 3.48 1.83 -17.67
N TYR A 251 3.44 2.96 -18.37
CA TYR A 251 3.42 4.30 -17.79
C TYR A 251 1.99 4.67 -17.37
N GLY A 252 1.88 5.41 -16.27
CA GLY A 252 0.61 6.04 -15.89
C GLY A 252 0.16 5.70 -14.47
N ILE A 253 0.03 6.74 -13.66
CA ILE A 253 -0.76 6.76 -12.43
C ILE A 253 -1.98 7.62 -12.71
N PHE A 254 -3.16 7.17 -12.32
CA PHE A 254 -4.41 7.84 -12.65
C PHE A 254 -5.49 7.60 -11.62
N TRP A 255 -6.51 8.42 -11.66
CA TRP A 255 -7.73 8.17 -10.92
C TRP A 255 -8.95 8.15 -11.83
N MET A 256 -9.99 7.48 -11.37
CA MET A 256 -11.29 7.38 -12.02
C MET A 256 -12.30 8.12 -11.16
N GLU A 257 -12.78 9.26 -11.66
CA GLU A 257 -13.81 10.07 -11.01
C GLU A 257 -15.17 9.42 -11.20
N GLN A 258 -15.83 9.10 -10.09
CA GLN A 258 -17.21 8.63 -10.14
C GLN A 258 -18.15 9.80 -10.40
N ARG A 259 -19.18 9.60 -11.22
CA ARG A 259 -20.25 10.58 -11.45
C ARG A 259 -21.56 10.12 -10.82
N PRO A 260 -22.49 11.04 -10.50
CA PRO A 260 -23.79 10.69 -9.91
C PRO A 260 -24.64 9.73 -10.75
N ASP A 261 -24.35 9.59 -12.05
CA ASP A 261 -25.00 8.67 -12.96
C ASP A 261 -24.26 7.32 -13.11
N HIS A 262 -23.29 7.03 -12.22
CA HIS A 262 -22.42 5.85 -12.24
C HIS A 262 -21.55 5.73 -13.50
N THR A 263 -21.32 6.84 -14.21
CA THR A 263 -20.26 6.92 -15.21
C THR A 263 -18.94 7.30 -14.57
N TRP A 264 -17.83 6.98 -15.25
CA TRP A 264 -16.49 7.16 -14.72
C TRP A 264 -15.65 8.02 -15.68
N VAL A 265 -14.92 9.01 -15.15
CA VAL A 265 -14.02 9.87 -15.93
C VAL A 265 -12.57 9.61 -15.49
N LYS A 266 -11.72 9.19 -16.44
CA LYS A 266 -10.30 8.97 -16.18
C LYS A 266 -9.53 10.29 -16.17
N HIS A 267 -8.68 10.47 -15.16
CA HIS A 267 -7.76 11.59 -15.03
C HIS A 267 -6.34 11.09 -14.78
N MET A 268 -5.41 11.50 -15.65
CA MET A 268 -4.00 11.17 -15.48
C MET A 268 -3.36 12.03 -14.39
N ILE A 269 -2.57 11.40 -13.54
CA ILE A 269 -1.79 12.04 -12.46
C ILE A 269 -0.33 12.18 -12.90
N ASP A 270 0.28 11.09 -13.36
CA ASP A 270 1.68 11.10 -13.82
C ASP A 270 1.93 10.00 -14.87
N GLU A 271 2.59 10.36 -15.97
CA GLU A 271 2.99 9.47 -17.07
C GLU A 271 4.51 9.49 -17.30
N SER A 272 5.28 10.15 -16.42
CA SER A 272 6.71 10.40 -16.60
C SER A 272 7.61 9.19 -16.28
N TRP A 273 7.06 8.10 -15.75
CA TRP A 273 7.79 6.88 -15.41
C TRP A 273 6.88 5.64 -15.43
N SER A 274 7.50 4.48 -15.55
CA SER A 274 6.88 3.17 -15.80
C SER A 274 6.95 2.21 -14.62
N GLN A 275 6.13 1.17 -14.66
CA GLN A 275 6.04 0.08 -13.67
C GLN A 275 5.66 0.48 -12.22
N PRO A 276 4.61 1.29 -12.00
CA PRO A 276 4.04 1.58 -10.68
C PRO A 276 3.26 0.38 -10.10
N HIS A 277 3.95 -0.67 -9.66
CA HIS A 277 3.32 -1.84 -9.03
C HIS A 277 2.89 -1.59 -7.59
N ALA A 278 3.56 -0.68 -6.88
CA ALA A 278 3.25 -0.36 -5.48
C ALA A 278 2.54 1.00 -5.37
N LEU A 279 1.47 1.04 -4.59
CA LEU A 279 0.79 2.27 -4.18
C LEU A 279 0.42 2.10 -2.70
N THR A 280 0.64 3.14 -1.89
CA THR A 280 0.32 3.13 -0.47
C THR A 280 -0.32 4.44 -0.07
N LEU A 281 -1.58 4.39 0.37
CA LEU A 281 -2.27 5.56 0.90
C LEU A 281 -1.72 5.90 2.30
N VAL A 282 -1.20 7.11 2.46
CA VAL A 282 -0.55 7.54 3.70
C VAL A 282 -0.64 9.06 3.85
N ASP A 283 -0.85 9.53 5.08
CA ASP A 283 -0.69 10.94 5.47
C ASP A 283 0.79 11.17 5.80
N LEU A 284 1.61 11.41 4.76
CA LEU A 284 3.07 11.44 4.93
C LEU A 284 3.55 12.77 5.51
N ASN A 285 2.80 13.86 5.25
CA ASN A 285 3.13 15.21 5.71
C ASN A 285 2.48 15.56 7.07
N GLY A 286 1.56 14.74 7.58
CA GLY A 286 0.89 14.90 8.86
C GLY A 286 -0.22 15.95 8.84
N ASP A 287 -0.82 16.25 7.69
CA ASP A 287 -1.86 17.27 7.54
C ASP A 287 -3.29 16.71 7.77
N GLY A 288 -3.42 15.40 7.95
CA GLY A 288 -4.68 14.69 8.20
C GLY A 288 -5.38 14.19 6.95
N ARG A 289 -4.88 14.47 5.74
CA ARG A 289 -5.32 13.88 4.47
C ARG A 289 -4.44 12.68 4.14
N LYS A 290 -4.99 11.70 3.43
CA LYS A 290 -4.18 10.63 2.84
C LYS A 290 -3.81 11.00 1.41
N GLU A 291 -2.53 10.96 1.14
CA GLU A 291 -1.89 11.04 -0.16
C GLU A 291 -1.55 9.64 -0.65
N PHE A 292 -0.62 9.51 -1.60
CA PHE A 292 0.00 8.22 -1.87
C PHE A 292 1.52 8.28 -2.03
N LEU A 293 2.16 7.23 -1.52
CA LEU A 293 3.57 6.90 -1.70
C LEU A 293 3.69 5.76 -2.73
N THR A 294 4.67 5.85 -3.61
CA THR A 294 4.88 4.89 -4.70
C THR A 294 6.33 4.90 -5.18
N GLY A 295 6.67 3.95 -6.04
CA GLY A 295 7.96 3.95 -6.71
C GLY A 295 7.99 2.97 -7.85
N LYS A 296 9.02 3.13 -8.69
CA LYS A 296 9.25 2.25 -9.82
C LYS A 296 9.73 0.88 -9.36
N ARG A 297 9.11 -0.19 -9.84
CA ARG A 297 9.62 -1.56 -9.67
C ARG A 297 10.84 -1.80 -10.56
N PHE A 298 11.90 -2.37 -9.99
CA PHE A 298 13.14 -2.65 -10.74
C PHE A 298 13.01 -3.95 -11.52
N MET A 299 13.03 -3.86 -12.86
CA MET A 299 12.96 -5.01 -13.76
C MET A 299 11.77 -5.94 -13.45
N ALA A 300 10.56 -5.38 -13.38
CA ALA A 300 9.36 -6.09 -12.91
C ALA A 300 9.15 -7.41 -13.65
N HIS A 301 9.35 -7.40 -14.98
CA HIS A 301 9.19 -8.55 -15.86
C HIS A 301 10.47 -8.83 -16.68
N ASP A 302 11.65 -8.57 -16.11
CA ASP A 302 12.96 -8.94 -16.67
C ASP A 302 13.24 -8.42 -18.11
N GLY A 303 12.68 -7.26 -18.44
CA GLY A 303 12.92 -6.49 -19.66
C GLY A 303 11.77 -6.54 -20.66
N HIS A 304 10.59 -6.98 -20.23
CA HIS A 304 9.41 -7.15 -21.08
C HIS A 304 8.44 -5.97 -21.02
N ASP A 305 8.51 -5.13 -19.99
CA ASP A 305 7.69 -3.93 -19.87
C ASP A 305 8.32 -2.70 -20.54
N PRO A 306 7.51 -1.70 -20.92
CA PRO A 306 8.00 -0.38 -21.28
C PRO A 306 8.81 0.25 -20.15
N GLY A 307 9.89 0.96 -20.52
CA GLY A 307 10.66 1.77 -19.59
C GLY A 307 11.46 1.01 -18.53
N GLU A 308 11.54 -0.33 -18.53
CA GLU A 308 12.20 -1.11 -17.45
C GLU A 308 13.60 -0.65 -17.06
N ARG A 309 14.37 -0.16 -18.04
CA ARG A 309 15.76 0.26 -17.86
C ARG A 309 15.94 1.74 -17.52
N GLU A 310 14.86 2.52 -17.47
CA GLU A 310 14.93 3.93 -17.05
C GLU A 310 15.22 4.02 -15.53
N PRO A 311 15.73 5.16 -15.05
CA PRO A 311 16.07 5.34 -13.64
C PRO A 311 14.96 4.93 -12.68
N LEU A 312 15.36 4.31 -11.56
CA LEU A 312 14.45 4.08 -10.44
C LEU A 312 14.15 5.38 -9.72
N GLY A 313 12.98 5.44 -9.10
CA GLY A 313 12.63 6.52 -8.20
C GLY A 313 11.55 6.13 -7.22
N ILE A 314 11.54 6.86 -6.11
CA ILE A 314 10.53 6.81 -5.04
C ILE A 314 9.89 8.20 -4.96
N TYR A 315 8.57 8.24 -4.90
CA TYR A 315 7.78 9.46 -5.03
C TYR A 315 6.60 9.42 -4.08
N TRP A 316 6.22 10.59 -3.57
CA TRP A 316 4.89 10.76 -2.99
C TRP A 316 4.15 11.88 -3.73
N TYR A 317 2.82 11.81 -3.72
CA TYR A 317 1.96 12.73 -4.45
C TYR A 317 0.84 13.22 -3.55
N GLU A 318 0.85 14.51 -3.28
CA GLU A 318 -0.27 15.20 -2.65
C GLU A 318 -1.19 15.81 -3.70
N TYR A 319 -2.40 16.14 -3.26
CA TYR A 319 -3.39 16.81 -4.09
C TYR A 319 -4.22 17.80 -3.29
N HIS A 320 -4.68 18.83 -3.98
CA HIS A 320 -5.57 19.85 -3.45
C HIS A 320 -6.54 20.32 -4.54
N LYS A 321 -7.62 21.00 -4.14
CA LYS A 321 -8.50 21.68 -5.09
C LYS A 321 -7.81 22.87 -5.74
N SER A 322 -8.06 23.09 -7.03
CA SER A 322 -7.64 24.29 -7.76
C SER A 322 -8.13 25.58 -7.09
N GLU A 323 -7.53 26.72 -7.43
CA GLU A 323 -7.93 28.04 -6.90
C GLU A 323 -9.42 28.35 -7.14
N ASP A 324 -9.99 27.88 -8.25
CA ASP A 324 -11.40 28.05 -8.57
C ASP A 324 -12.30 26.93 -8.02
N GLY A 325 -11.72 25.95 -7.34
CA GLY A 325 -12.41 24.82 -6.71
C GLY A 325 -12.99 23.79 -7.67
N LYS A 326 -12.65 23.84 -8.96
CA LYS A 326 -13.30 23.00 -10.00
C LYS A 326 -12.51 21.76 -10.39
N SER A 327 -11.23 21.68 -10.06
CA SER A 327 -10.38 20.55 -10.42
C SER A 327 -9.46 20.16 -9.29
N VAL A 328 -8.89 18.96 -9.39
CA VAL A 328 -7.83 18.48 -8.48
C VAL A 328 -6.47 18.79 -9.11
N VAL A 329 -5.56 19.34 -8.31
CA VAL A 329 -4.18 19.64 -8.69
C VAL A 329 -3.26 18.72 -7.91
N TRP A 330 -2.37 18.03 -8.61
CA TRP A 330 -1.41 17.09 -8.05
C TRP A 330 -0.01 17.70 -7.96
N SER A 331 0.68 17.48 -6.83
CA SER A 331 2.10 17.80 -6.67
C SER A 331 2.91 16.52 -6.54
N LYS A 332 3.89 16.34 -7.44
CA LYS A 332 4.88 15.25 -7.33
C LYS A 332 6.07 15.68 -6.48
N HIS A 333 6.41 14.84 -5.52
CA HIS A 333 7.61 14.95 -4.70
C HIS A 333 8.55 13.78 -4.99
N ILE A 334 9.85 14.07 -5.08
CA ILE A 334 10.88 13.07 -5.38
C ILE A 334 11.66 12.79 -4.09
N ILE A 335 11.51 11.59 -3.54
CA ILE A 335 12.21 11.15 -2.33
C ILE A 335 13.59 10.59 -2.70
N ASP A 336 13.67 9.78 -3.76
CA ASP A 336 14.92 9.23 -4.28
C ASP A 336 14.83 9.06 -5.80
N TYR A 337 15.93 9.25 -6.51
CA TYR A 337 15.96 9.12 -7.97
C TYR A 337 17.33 8.73 -8.51
N GLY A 338 17.35 7.81 -9.47
CA GLY A 338 18.58 7.32 -10.11
C GLY A 338 19.46 6.47 -9.21
N SER A 339 18.95 6.06 -8.04
CA SER A 339 19.63 5.15 -7.12
C SER A 339 19.27 3.69 -7.41
N ARG A 340 19.56 2.79 -6.45
CA ARG A 340 19.09 1.40 -6.47
C ARG A 340 17.70 1.22 -5.88
N ALA A 341 17.19 2.16 -5.09
CA ALA A 341 15.90 2.01 -4.43
C ALA A 341 14.77 2.20 -5.45
N GLY A 342 13.89 1.20 -5.51
CA GLY A 342 12.65 1.22 -6.27
C GLY A 342 11.49 0.81 -5.36
N GLY A 343 10.25 1.00 -5.82
CA GLY A 343 9.05 0.82 -5.00
C GLY A 343 8.64 -0.64 -4.76
N GLY A 344 9.27 -1.60 -5.46
CA GLY A 344 8.95 -3.02 -5.31
C GLY A 344 7.49 -3.35 -5.61
N MET A 345 6.94 -4.27 -4.82
CA MET A 345 5.52 -4.64 -4.82
C MET A 345 4.72 -3.94 -3.72
N GLN A 346 5.31 -3.66 -2.56
CA GLN A 346 4.63 -3.06 -1.41
C GLN A 346 5.58 -2.13 -0.65
N ILE A 347 5.03 -1.02 -0.14
CA ILE A 347 5.78 -0.02 0.62
C ILE A 347 5.15 0.11 2.02
N PRO A 348 5.58 -0.70 3.00
CA PRO A 348 5.10 -0.55 4.37
C PRO A 348 5.58 0.78 4.97
N VAL A 349 4.72 1.39 5.77
CA VAL A 349 4.94 2.68 6.43
C VAL A 349 4.69 2.52 7.93
N ALA A 350 5.59 3.04 8.77
CA ALA A 350 5.43 3.09 10.22
C ALA A 350 6.32 4.19 10.81
N ASP A 351 6.01 4.63 12.03
CA ASP A 351 6.94 5.41 12.87
C ASP A 351 7.91 4.42 13.54
N ILE A 352 9.09 4.19 12.93
CA ILE A 352 10.00 3.11 13.27
C ILE A 352 10.79 3.41 14.55
N GLU A 353 11.09 4.68 14.81
CA GLU A 353 11.83 5.15 15.99
C GLU A 353 10.95 5.81 17.05
N GLY A 354 9.65 5.94 16.82
CA GLY A 354 8.68 6.45 17.78
C GLY A 354 8.80 7.95 18.01
N ASP A 355 9.16 8.73 16.99
CA ASP A 355 9.31 10.19 17.08
C ASP A 355 8.10 10.96 16.51
N GLY A 356 7.20 10.23 15.86
CA GLY A 356 5.89 10.67 15.42
C GLY A 356 5.84 11.20 14.00
N ASP A 357 6.91 11.13 13.22
CA ASP A 357 6.81 11.16 11.77
C ASP A 357 6.84 9.73 11.19
N LEU A 358 6.52 9.60 9.91
CA LEU A 358 6.35 8.30 9.27
C LEU A 358 7.51 7.97 8.37
N ASP A 359 8.10 6.80 8.61
CA ASP A 359 9.14 6.16 7.82
C ASP A 359 8.55 5.13 6.88
N PHE A 360 9.39 4.62 5.98
CA PHE A 360 8.98 3.51 5.15
C PHE A 360 10.16 2.64 4.73
N ALA A 361 9.85 1.40 4.37
CA ALA A 361 10.81 0.48 3.75
C ALA A 361 10.37 0.14 2.33
N VAL A 362 11.35 -0.17 1.48
CA VAL A 362 11.10 -0.69 0.14
C VAL A 362 12.01 -1.90 -0.11
N GLY A 363 11.38 -3.01 -0.50
CA GLY A 363 12.05 -4.20 -1.01
C GLY A 363 11.96 -4.23 -2.54
N GLY A 364 12.93 -4.84 -3.20
CA GLY A 364 12.89 -5.11 -4.63
C GLY A 364 14.03 -6.02 -5.05
N LYS A 365 14.00 -6.47 -6.32
CA LYS A 365 15.16 -7.13 -6.97
C LYS A 365 16.47 -6.34 -6.88
N SER A 366 16.43 -5.05 -6.53
CA SER A 366 17.59 -4.17 -6.39
C SER A 366 18.15 -4.06 -4.96
N GLY A 367 17.44 -4.59 -3.95
CA GLY A 367 17.82 -4.57 -2.54
C GLY A 367 16.66 -4.20 -1.61
N LEU A 368 16.96 -4.16 -0.32
CA LEU A 368 16.10 -3.69 0.76
C LEU A 368 16.62 -2.36 1.31
N PHE A 369 15.77 -1.34 1.34
CA PHE A 369 16.12 0.01 1.77
C PHE A 369 15.10 0.53 2.78
N LEU A 370 15.61 1.16 3.84
CA LEU A 370 14.84 1.90 4.83
C LEU A 370 15.00 3.40 4.57
N PHE A 371 13.92 4.16 4.63
CA PHE A 371 13.88 5.60 4.51
C PHE A 371 13.35 6.19 5.80
N GLU A 372 14.26 6.79 6.58
CA GLU A 372 13.91 7.51 7.80
C GLU A 372 13.51 8.94 7.47
N ASN A 373 12.37 9.38 7.98
CA ASN A 373 11.93 10.75 7.91
C ASN A 373 12.72 11.60 8.91
N LEU A 374 13.15 12.78 8.49
CA LEU A 374 13.96 13.69 9.31
C LEU A 374 13.22 14.98 9.63
N THR A 375 11.90 14.99 9.45
CA THR A 375 11.07 16.18 9.70
C THR A 375 11.02 16.46 11.19
N LYS A 376 10.85 15.41 11.98
CA LYS A 376 11.06 15.44 13.42
C LYS A 376 12.48 14.99 13.69
N VAL A 377 13.06 15.60 14.71
CA VAL A 377 14.34 15.17 15.25
C VAL A 377 14.02 14.84 16.68
N ARG A 378 14.25 13.59 17.10
CA ARG A 378 14.27 13.23 18.52
C ARG A 378 14.90 14.37 19.31
N GLY A 379 14.10 15.03 20.13
CA GLY A 379 14.59 16.06 21.02
C GLY A 379 15.79 15.48 21.74
N ARG A 380 16.99 16.00 21.47
CA ARG A 380 18.16 15.72 22.28
C ARG A 380 17.70 15.96 23.71
N LYS A 381 17.55 14.90 24.50
CA LYS A 381 17.61 15.05 25.95
C LYS A 381 18.96 15.71 26.17
N ASN A 382 18.94 17.01 26.46
CA ASN A 382 20.15 17.74 26.81
C ASN A 382 20.84 16.93 27.92
N PRO A 383 22.16 16.72 27.81
CA PRO A 383 22.91 15.88 28.74
C PRO A 383 22.78 16.34 30.19
#